data_AF-A0A7J5EYD7-F1
#
_entry.id   AF-A0A7J5EYD7-F1
#
_cell.length_a   1.000
_cell.length_b   1.000
_cell.length_c   1.000
_cell.angle_alpha   90.00
_cell.angle_beta   90.00
_cell.angle_gamma   90.00
#
_symmetry.space_group_name_H-M   'P 1'
#
loop_
_entity.id
_entity.type
_entity.pdbx_description
1 polymer ?
#
loop_
_entity_poly.entity_id
_entity_poly.type
_entity_poly.pdbx_seq_one_letter_code
_entity_poly.pdbx_strand_id
1 'polypeptide(L)'
;MTLSAAQIEGHGDHLYEALRGRTTIAPLTQRAPGITTVDAYHVSRRMLERRLADGERVIGKKIGVTSKAVQTMLDVHTPDFGWLTDAMRYGEGQDVPIGAQLIQPRAEAELAFVLGRDLRGPGVTPGDVLAATDHVRPCFEIVDSRIEAWKIRYQDTVADNASSGLFLVGAPASSHGVDFPACEVIVEKNGRP
;
A
#
# COMPACT_ATOMS: atom_id res chain seq x y z
N MET A 1 14.17 -17.71 -0.81
CA MET A 1 14.13 -17.02 -2.10
C MET A 1 14.26 -18.06 -3.19
N THR A 2 13.35 -18.07 -4.15
CA THR A 2 13.37 -18.99 -5.30
C THR A 2 13.80 -18.29 -6.59
N LEU A 3 13.64 -16.97 -6.66
CA LEU A 3 14.06 -16.19 -7.81
C LEU A 3 15.53 -15.78 -7.70
N SER A 4 16.22 -15.76 -8.84
CA SER A 4 17.55 -15.16 -8.95
C SER A 4 17.48 -13.64 -8.80
N ALA A 5 18.63 -13.01 -8.47
CA ALA A 5 18.72 -11.55 -8.38
C ALA A 5 18.27 -10.86 -9.68
N ALA A 6 18.69 -11.38 -10.85
CA ALA A 6 18.29 -10.85 -12.14
C ALA A 6 16.77 -10.94 -12.41
N GLN A 7 16.11 -12.00 -11.94
CA GLN A 7 14.65 -12.12 -12.04
C GLN A 7 13.94 -11.11 -11.13
N ILE A 8 14.42 -10.95 -9.90
CA ILE A 8 13.89 -9.95 -8.96
C ILE A 8 14.01 -8.55 -9.54
N GLU A 9 15.19 -8.21 -10.06
CA GLU A 9 15.45 -6.92 -10.69
C GLU A 9 14.54 -6.68 -11.89
N GLY A 10 14.46 -7.67 -12.80
CA GLY A 10 13.62 -7.58 -13.99
C GLY A 10 12.12 -7.48 -13.69
N HIS A 11 11.61 -8.20 -12.68
CA HIS A 11 10.20 -8.07 -12.28
C HIS A 11 9.90 -6.72 -11.62
N GLY A 12 10.79 -6.22 -10.77
CA GLY A 12 10.63 -4.93 -10.11
C GLY A 12 10.70 -3.76 -11.10
N ASP A 13 11.63 -3.83 -12.06
CA ASP A 13 11.75 -2.85 -13.14
C ASP A 13 10.51 -2.85 -14.04
N HIS A 14 9.97 -4.02 -14.40
CA HIS A 14 8.77 -4.11 -15.22
C HIS A 14 7.52 -3.60 -14.48
N LEU A 15 7.37 -3.86 -13.18
CA LEU A 15 6.28 -3.26 -12.38
C LEU A 15 6.41 -1.74 -12.28
N TYR A 16 7.63 -1.22 -12.15
CA TYR A 16 7.89 0.21 -12.18
C TYR A 16 7.55 0.82 -13.56
N GLU A 17 7.94 0.18 -14.66
CA GLU A 17 7.60 0.60 -16.02
C GLU A 17 6.08 0.58 -16.24
N ALA A 18 5.39 -0.44 -15.74
CA ALA A 18 3.94 -0.55 -15.76
C ALA A 18 3.27 0.59 -14.99
N LEU A 19 3.79 0.94 -13.81
CA LEU A 19 3.33 2.09 -13.02
C LEU A 19 3.49 3.40 -13.81
N ARG A 20 4.69 3.68 -14.35
CA ARG A 20 4.97 4.93 -15.08
C ARG A 20 4.23 5.00 -16.42
N GLY A 21 4.12 3.87 -17.11
CA GLY A 21 3.43 3.73 -18.39
C GLY A 21 1.91 3.67 -18.27
N ARG A 22 1.38 3.46 -17.06
CA ARG A 22 -0.06 3.24 -16.78
C ARG A 22 -0.62 2.06 -17.58
N THR A 23 0.12 0.96 -17.58
CA THR A 23 -0.25 -0.29 -18.25
C THR A 23 -0.25 -1.44 -17.26
N THR A 24 -1.00 -2.49 -17.55
CA THR A 24 -0.99 -3.71 -16.74
C THR A 24 -0.05 -4.76 -17.29
N ILE A 25 0.44 -5.63 -16.40
CA ILE A 25 1.18 -6.84 -16.74
C ILE A 25 0.39 -8.09 -16.32
N ALA A 26 0.69 -9.22 -16.95
CA ALA A 26 0.17 -10.51 -16.49
C ALA A 26 0.70 -10.82 -15.07
N PRO A 27 -0.07 -11.55 -14.24
CA PRO A 27 0.31 -11.87 -12.87
C PRO A 27 1.72 -12.47 -12.76
N LEU A 28 2.51 -11.99 -11.81
CA LEU A 28 3.85 -12.52 -11.55
C LEU A 28 3.78 -13.97 -11.08
N THR A 29 2.74 -14.37 -10.36
CA THR A 29 2.53 -15.77 -9.95
C THR A 29 2.30 -16.72 -11.13
N GLN A 30 1.90 -16.22 -12.30
CA GLN A 30 1.84 -16.99 -13.54
C GLN A 30 3.18 -17.00 -14.29
N ARG A 31 3.86 -15.84 -14.31
CA ARG A 31 5.12 -15.64 -15.04
C ARG A 31 6.34 -16.25 -14.34
N ALA A 32 6.29 -16.35 -13.02
CA ALA A 32 7.31 -16.90 -12.15
C ALA A 32 6.68 -17.93 -11.20
N PRO A 33 6.35 -19.14 -11.69
CA PRO A 33 5.82 -20.20 -10.84
C PRO A 33 6.74 -20.48 -9.65
N GLY A 34 6.19 -20.50 -8.45
CA GLY A 34 6.96 -20.71 -7.22
C GLY A 34 7.59 -19.45 -6.62
N ILE A 35 7.24 -18.24 -7.10
CA ILE A 35 7.56 -16.98 -6.42
C ILE A 35 7.10 -17.06 -4.95
N THR A 36 8.01 -16.81 -4.01
CA THR A 36 7.68 -16.76 -2.59
C THR A 36 7.32 -15.35 -2.16
N THR A 37 6.70 -15.19 -0.99
CA THR A 37 6.46 -13.88 -0.38
C THR A 37 7.76 -13.09 -0.16
N VAL A 38 8.86 -13.78 0.16
CA VAL A 38 10.18 -13.13 0.32
C VAL A 38 10.66 -12.56 -1.00
N ASP A 39 10.52 -13.31 -2.10
CA ASP A 39 10.87 -12.82 -3.44
C ASP A 39 10.00 -11.62 -3.83
N ALA A 40 8.70 -11.67 -3.54
CA ALA A 40 7.78 -10.56 -3.79
C ALA A 40 8.18 -9.28 -3.06
N TYR A 41 8.60 -9.36 -1.78
CA TYR A 41 9.10 -8.18 -1.06
C TYR A 41 10.41 -7.64 -1.66
N HIS A 42 11.29 -8.50 -2.18
CA HIS A 42 12.48 -8.05 -2.90
C HIS A 42 12.13 -7.37 -4.24
N VAL A 43 11.13 -7.88 -4.96
CA VAL A 43 10.60 -7.25 -6.18
C VAL A 43 10.01 -5.87 -5.88
N SER A 44 9.20 -5.77 -4.82
CA SER A 44 8.65 -4.50 -4.33
C SER A 44 9.73 -3.50 -3.92
N ARG A 45 10.79 -3.98 -3.24
CA ARG A 45 11.95 -3.15 -2.90
C ARG A 45 12.65 -2.62 -4.15
N ARG A 46 12.82 -3.45 -5.19
CA ARG A 46 13.40 -3.00 -6.46
C ARG A 46 12.54 -1.92 -7.12
N MET A 47 11.22 -2.12 -7.16
CA MET A 47 10.29 -1.11 -7.68
C MET A 47 10.42 0.22 -6.91
N LEU A 48 10.56 0.17 -5.58
CA LEU A 48 10.84 1.34 -4.76
C LEU A 48 12.18 2.00 -5.11
N GLU A 49 13.26 1.22 -5.25
CA GLU A 49 14.60 1.74 -5.61
C GLU A 49 14.54 2.56 -6.92
N ARG A 50 13.75 2.12 -7.90
CA ARG A 50 13.50 2.88 -9.15
C ARG A 50 12.76 4.19 -8.89
N ARG A 51 11.73 4.19 -8.04
CA ARG A 51 11.00 5.42 -7.66
C ARG A 51 11.89 6.41 -6.91
N LEU A 52 12.77 5.92 -6.03
CA LEU A 52 13.75 6.74 -5.33
C LEU A 52 14.78 7.35 -6.29
N ALA A 53 15.19 6.60 -7.33
CA ALA A 53 16.08 7.12 -8.37
C ALA A 53 15.43 8.26 -9.19
N ASP A 54 14.10 8.33 -9.26
CA ASP A 54 13.36 9.46 -9.85
C ASP A 54 13.22 10.67 -8.90
N GLY A 55 13.76 10.58 -7.69
CA GLY A 55 13.73 11.66 -6.70
C GLY A 55 12.56 11.62 -5.70
N GLU A 56 11.73 10.56 -5.72
CA GLU A 56 10.72 10.36 -4.69
C GLU A 56 11.36 10.08 -3.31
N ARG A 57 10.65 10.41 -2.23
CA ARG A 57 11.07 10.13 -0.84
C ARG A 57 10.04 9.26 -0.15
N VAL A 58 10.49 8.20 0.53
CA VAL A 58 9.62 7.42 1.42
C VAL A 58 9.20 8.30 2.59
N ILE A 59 7.89 8.40 2.81
CA ILE A 59 7.29 9.16 3.91
C ILE A 59 6.40 8.31 4.82
N GLY A 60 6.25 7.02 4.51
CA GLY A 60 5.46 6.12 5.35
C GLY A 60 5.32 4.73 4.75
N LYS A 61 4.44 3.96 5.37
CA LYS A 61 4.02 2.64 4.92
C LYS A 61 2.51 2.51 5.07
N LYS A 62 1.92 1.68 4.22
CA LYS A 62 0.54 1.20 4.33
C LYS A 62 0.56 -0.27 4.72
N ILE A 63 -0.51 -0.74 5.37
CA ILE A 63 -0.70 -2.13 5.76
C ILE A 63 -1.99 -2.61 5.11
N GLY A 64 -1.92 -3.58 4.22
CA GLY A 64 -3.09 -4.18 3.58
C GLY A 64 -3.38 -5.57 4.12
N VAL A 65 -4.44 -6.20 3.59
CA VAL A 65 -4.82 -7.58 3.94
C VAL A 65 -5.07 -7.73 5.46
N THR A 66 -5.70 -6.71 6.05
CA THR A 66 -5.96 -6.60 7.49
C THR A 66 -7.23 -7.33 7.92
N SER A 67 -8.19 -7.54 7.02
CA SER A 67 -9.44 -8.24 7.33
C SER A 67 -9.29 -9.76 7.15
N LYS A 68 -9.95 -10.52 8.03
CA LYS A 68 -9.97 -11.99 7.96
C LYS A 68 -10.62 -12.51 6.66
N ALA A 69 -11.59 -11.76 6.13
CA ALA A 69 -12.24 -12.09 4.86
C ALA A 69 -11.27 -11.99 3.68
N VAL A 70 -10.50 -10.90 3.57
CA VAL A 70 -9.49 -10.74 2.52
C VAL A 70 -8.34 -11.73 2.68
N GLN A 71 -7.91 -11.98 3.92
CA GLN A 71 -6.93 -13.02 4.23
C GLN A 71 -7.38 -14.41 3.75
N THR A 72 -8.65 -14.76 3.98
CA THR A 72 -9.22 -16.03 3.49
C THR A 72 -9.30 -16.05 1.97
N MET A 73 -9.74 -14.95 1.34
CA MET A 73 -9.84 -14.83 -0.13
C MET A 73 -8.48 -15.02 -0.82
N LEU A 74 -7.40 -14.51 -0.23
CA LEU A 74 -6.05 -14.58 -0.78
C LEU A 74 -5.25 -15.81 -0.30
N ASP A 75 -5.85 -16.65 0.57
CA ASP A 75 -5.22 -17.80 1.21
C ASP A 75 -3.93 -17.43 1.98
N VAL A 76 -4.05 -16.44 2.87
CA VAL A 76 -2.93 -15.92 3.67
C VAL A 76 -3.35 -15.74 5.13
N HIS A 77 -2.37 -15.73 6.03
CA HIS A 77 -2.60 -15.54 7.48
C HIS A 77 -1.80 -14.38 8.07
N THR A 78 -1.29 -13.48 7.22
CA THR A 78 -0.56 -12.28 7.64
C THR A 78 -0.94 -11.10 6.75
N PRO A 79 -1.02 -9.88 7.30
CA PRO A 79 -1.07 -8.65 6.53
C PRO A 79 0.16 -8.48 5.62
N ASP A 80 0.04 -7.63 4.60
CA ASP A 80 1.16 -7.12 3.81
C ASP A 80 1.56 -5.70 4.23
N PHE A 81 2.61 -5.16 3.61
CA PHE A 81 2.87 -3.73 3.64
C PHE A 81 3.38 -3.21 2.30
N GLY A 82 3.14 -1.92 2.06
CA GLY A 82 3.69 -1.17 0.94
C GLY A 82 4.36 0.13 1.40
N TRP A 83 5.13 0.72 0.51
CA TRP A 83 5.83 1.98 0.71
C TRP A 83 4.97 3.14 0.21
N LEU A 84 4.85 4.18 1.04
CA LEU A 84 4.23 5.44 0.67
C LEU A 84 5.32 6.49 0.42
N THR A 85 5.24 7.17 -0.72
CA THR A 85 6.18 8.24 -1.09
C THR A 85 5.50 9.60 -1.14
N ASP A 86 6.29 10.67 -1.11
CA ASP A 86 5.80 12.04 -1.19
C ASP A 86 5.03 12.33 -2.48
N ALA A 87 5.40 11.69 -3.59
CA ALA A 87 4.71 11.81 -4.88
C ALA A 87 3.29 11.19 -4.90
N MET A 88 2.94 10.37 -3.91
CA MET A 88 1.61 9.72 -3.83
C MET A 88 0.59 10.54 -3.03
N ARG A 89 1.05 11.55 -2.29
CA ARG A 89 0.27 12.24 -1.27
C ARG A 89 -0.54 13.40 -1.85
N TYR A 90 -1.81 13.45 -1.47
CA TYR A 90 -2.68 14.61 -1.60
C TYR A 90 -3.24 15.01 -0.24
N GLY A 91 -3.66 16.26 -0.13
CA GLY A 91 -4.34 16.84 1.02
C GLY A 91 -5.85 16.89 0.82
N GLU A 92 -6.54 17.14 1.92
CA GLU A 92 -7.98 17.39 1.96
C GLU A 92 -8.40 18.46 0.95
N GLY A 93 -9.49 18.19 0.22
CA GLY A 93 -10.05 19.10 -0.78
C GLY A 93 -9.26 19.24 -2.07
N GLN A 94 -8.13 18.54 -2.24
CA GLN A 94 -7.40 18.56 -3.51
C GLN A 94 -8.05 17.65 -4.56
N ASP A 95 -8.13 18.13 -5.79
CA ASP A 95 -8.49 17.31 -6.93
C ASP A 95 -7.38 16.28 -7.21
N VAL A 96 -7.77 15.00 -7.23
CA VAL A 96 -6.87 13.90 -7.58
C VAL A 96 -7.13 13.51 -9.04
N PRO A 97 -6.14 13.63 -9.94
CA PRO A 97 -6.31 13.34 -11.35
C PRO A 97 -6.27 11.83 -11.63
N ILE A 98 -7.25 11.11 -11.08
CA ILE A 98 -7.34 9.63 -11.08
C ILE A 98 -7.14 9.06 -12.48
N GLY A 99 -7.90 9.52 -13.48
CA GLY A 99 -7.81 9.00 -14.85
C GLY A 99 -6.52 9.35 -15.59
N ALA A 100 -5.75 10.33 -15.09
CA ALA A 100 -4.46 10.68 -15.68
C ALA A 100 -3.30 9.93 -15.03
N GLN A 101 -3.43 9.52 -13.76
CA GLN A 101 -2.34 8.92 -12.98
C GLN A 101 -2.48 7.42 -12.71
N LEU A 102 -3.70 6.86 -12.71
CA LEU A 102 -3.97 5.50 -12.26
C LEU A 102 -4.54 4.60 -13.38
N ILE A 103 -4.50 3.29 -13.15
CA ILE A 103 -4.83 2.25 -14.14
C ILE A 103 -6.23 1.68 -13.89
N GLN A 104 -6.45 1.11 -12.70
CA GLN A 104 -7.64 0.38 -12.29
C GLN A 104 -7.97 0.66 -10.81
N PRO A 105 -8.20 1.94 -10.43
CA PRO A 105 -8.23 2.39 -9.05
C PRO A 105 -9.44 1.91 -8.24
N ARG A 106 -9.25 1.68 -6.94
CA ARG A 106 -10.30 1.49 -5.93
C ARG A 106 -9.99 2.37 -4.73
N ALA A 107 -11.02 2.83 -4.02
CA ALA A 107 -10.86 3.70 -2.85
C ALA A 107 -11.18 2.94 -1.56
N GLU A 108 -10.35 3.13 -0.54
CA GLU A 108 -10.46 2.53 0.78
C GLU A 108 -10.35 3.64 1.82
N ALA A 109 -11.25 3.65 2.80
CA ALA A 109 -11.24 4.62 3.89
C ALA A 109 -10.48 4.04 5.08
N GLU A 110 -9.52 4.81 5.60
CA GLU A 110 -8.49 4.33 6.51
C GLU A 110 -8.18 5.37 7.61
N LEU A 111 -7.42 4.95 8.62
CA LEU A 111 -6.81 5.83 9.61
C LEU A 111 -5.29 5.81 9.48
N ALA A 112 -4.70 6.99 9.24
CA ALA A 112 -3.26 7.17 9.23
C ALA A 112 -2.75 7.53 10.64
N PHE A 113 -1.80 6.74 11.14
CA PHE A 113 -1.09 7.01 12.38
C PHE A 113 0.19 7.78 12.07
N VAL A 114 0.28 9.03 12.53
CA VAL A 114 1.49 9.84 12.39
C VAL A 114 2.35 9.62 13.63
N LEU A 115 3.51 9.01 13.45
CA LEU A 115 4.42 8.68 14.55
C LEU A 115 5.25 9.93 14.95
N GLY A 116 5.30 10.21 16.25
CA GLY A 116 6.20 11.22 16.83
C GLY A 116 7.55 10.66 17.24
N ARG A 117 7.69 9.33 17.28
CA ARG A 117 8.94 8.62 17.59
C ARG A 117 8.99 7.26 16.90
N ASP A 118 10.20 6.72 16.78
CA ASP A 118 10.45 5.42 16.16
C ASP A 118 9.72 4.27 16.88
N LEU A 119 9.21 3.33 16.08
CA LEU A 119 8.81 1.98 16.51
C LEU A 119 9.81 0.96 15.97
N ARG A 120 10.29 0.05 16.82
CA ARG A 120 11.26 -0.97 16.45
C ARG A 120 10.83 -2.32 17.01
N GLY A 121 10.71 -3.31 16.13
CA GLY A 121 10.42 -4.69 16.52
C GLY A 121 11.67 -5.50 16.87
N PRO A 122 11.50 -6.79 17.20
CA PRO A 122 10.23 -7.50 17.33
C PRO A 122 9.46 -7.16 18.63
N GLY A 123 8.20 -7.60 18.74
CA GLY A 123 7.42 -7.50 19.98
C GLY A 123 6.70 -6.18 20.25
N VAL A 124 6.50 -5.35 19.23
CA VAL A 124 5.71 -4.10 19.33
C VAL A 124 4.26 -4.44 19.70
N THR A 125 3.73 -3.79 20.73
CA THR A 125 2.34 -3.94 21.19
C THR A 125 1.46 -2.78 20.68
N PRO A 126 0.12 -2.91 20.70
CA PRO A 126 -0.77 -1.78 20.43
C PRO A 126 -0.52 -0.57 21.34
N GLY A 127 -0.17 -0.80 22.61
CA GLY A 127 0.18 0.27 23.55
C GLY A 127 1.44 1.03 23.13
N ASP A 128 2.44 0.35 22.58
CA ASP A 128 3.65 0.98 22.06
C ASP A 128 3.33 1.87 20.84
N VAL A 129 2.47 1.37 19.94
CA VAL A 129 2.02 2.13 18.75
C VAL A 129 1.29 3.40 19.18
N LEU A 130 0.32 3.30 20.10
CA LEU A 130 -0.41 4.45 20.62
C LEU A 130 0.54 5.46 21.28
N ALA A 131 1.46 4.98 22.12
CA ALA A 131 2.40 5.85 22.81
C ALA A 131 3.42 6.49 21.87
N ALA A 132 3.71 5.89 20.70
CA ALA A 132 4.57 6.46 19.68
C ALA A 132 3.84 7.38 18.68
N THR A 133 2.51 7.38 18.69
CA THR A 133 1.69 8.18 17.79
C THR A 133 1.58 9.61 18.31
N ASP A 134 1.99 10.57 17.49
CA ASP A 134 1.80 12.01 17.76
C ASP A 134 0.35 12.42 17.54
N HIS A 135 -0.22 12.05 16.39
CA HIS A 135 -1.62 12.28 16.06
C HIS A 135 -2.12 11.27 15.01
N VAL A 136 -3.43 11.22 14.82
CA VAL A 136 -4.06 10.43 13.74
C VAL A 136 -4.69 11.34 12.70
N ARG A 137 -4.92 10.80 11.50
CA ARG A 137 -5.63 11.48 10.41
C ARG A 137 -6.61 10.50 9.76
N PRO A 138 -7.85 10.90 9.49
CA PRO A 138 -8.66 10.17 8.52
C PRO A 138 -7.99 10.29 7.15
N CYS A 139 -7.98 9.20 6.39
CA CYS A 139 -7.39 9.18 5.07
C CYS A 139 -8.17 8.28 4.12
N PHE A 140 -8.02 8.57 2.83
CA PHE A 140 -8.37 7.62 1.78
C PHE A 140 -7.09 7.07 1.16
N GLU A 141 -6.98 5.75 1.06
CA GLU A 141 -6.06 5.12 0.14
C GLU A 141 -6.80 4.89 -1.19
N ILE A 142 -6.17 5.29 -2.30
CA ILE A 142 -6.59 4.92 -3.64
C ILE A 142 -5.63 3.83 -4.11
N VAL A 143 -6.02 2.58 -3.88
CA VAL A 143 -5.26 1.42 -4.34
C VAL A 143 -5.38 1.31 -5.86
N ASP A 144 -4.30 0.90 -6.50
CA ASP A 144 -4.20 0.72 -7.94
C ASP A 144 -3.26 -0.44 -8.23
N SER A 145 -3.67 -1.36 -9.10
CA SER A 145 -2.88 -2.55 -9.38
C SER A 145 -2.35 -2.53 -10.81
N ARG A 146 -1.05 -2.78 -10.94
CA ARG A 146 -0.36 -2.98 -12.22
C ARG A 146 -0.56 -4.40 -12.75
N ILE A 147 -1.29 -5.25 -12.03
CA ILE A 147 -1.62 -6.61 -12.46
C ILE A 147 -2.97 -6.62 -13.16
N GLU A 148 -3.00 -7.23 -14.35
CA GLU A 148 -4.16 -7.22 -15.24
C GLU A 148 -5.46 -7.64 -14.52
N ALA A 149 -6.48 -6.78 -14.63
CA ALA A 149 -7.84 -7.05 -14.21
C ALA A 149 -7.98 -7.51 -12.74
N TRP A 150 -7.07 -7.05 -11.87
CA TRP A 150 -7.01 -7.48 -10.47
C TRP A 150 -6.94 -9.00 -10.28
N LYS A 151 -6.36 -9.74 -11.24
CA LYS A 151 -6.13 -11.19 -11.15
C LYS A 151 -4.93 -11.51 -10.25
N ILE A 152 -4.98 -11.01 -9.02
CA ILE A 152 -3.89 -11.04 -8.04
C ILE A 152 -3.97 -12.25 -7.13
N ARG A 153 -2.82 -12.81 -6.79
CA ARG A 153 -2.60 -13.57 -5.55
C ARG A 153 -1.74 -12.74 -4.61
N TYR A 154 -1.54 -13.23 -3.39
CA TYR A 154 -0.80 -12.49 -2.36
C TYR A 154 0.58 -11.98 -2.81
N GLN A 155 1.36 -12.81 -3.51
CA GLN A 155 2.69 -12.44 -3.98
C GLN A 155 2.63 -11.36 -5.07
N ASP A 156 1.58 -11.35 -5.90
CA ASP A 156 1.37 -10.31 -6.90
C ASP A 156 1.11 -8.96 -6.22
N THR A 157 0.24 -8.95 -5.22
CA THR A 157 -0.04 -7.75 -4.41
C THR A 157 1.21 -7.25 -3.71
N VAL A 158 1.92 -8.11 -2.98
CA VAL A 158 3.15 -7.74 -2.25
C VAL A 158 4.20 -7.18 -3.20
N ALA A 159 4.45 -7.85 -4.33
CA ALA A 159 5.42 -7.42 -5.33
C ALA A 159 5.06 -6.07 -5.94
N ASP A 160 3.77 -5.86 -6.20
CA ASP A 160 3.22 -4.61 -6.72
C ASP A 160 3.04 -3.51 -5.65
N ASN A 161 3.99 -3.43 -4.71
CA ASN A 161 3.98 -2.46 -3.61
C ASN A 161 2.65 -2.46 -2.83
N ALA A 162 2.11 -3.64 -2.55
CA ALA A 162 0.80 -3.85 -1.94
C ALA A 162 -0.34 -3.11 -2.66
N SER A 163 -0.29 -3.00 -3.99
CA SER A 163 -1.24 -2.23 -4.82
C SER A 163 -1.38 -0.75 -4.42
N SER A 164 -0.35 -0.16 -3.79
CA SER A 164 -0.42 1.26 -3.41
C SER A 164 -0.48 2.13 -4.67
N GLY A 165 -1.44 3.06 -4.71
CA GLY A 165 -1.60 4.06 -5.77
C GLY A 165 -1.33 5.45 -5.23
N LEU A 166 -2.40 6.15 -4.83
CA LEU A 166 -2.34 7.48 -4.22
C LEU A 166 -2.98 7.46 -2.84
N PHE A 167 -2.77 8.49 -2.05
CA PHE A 167 -3.49 8.64 -0.78
C PHE A 167 -3.77 10.09 -0.45
N LEU A 168 -4.90 10.32 0.22
CA LEU A 168 -5.33 11.63 0.67
C LEU A 168 -5.36 11.64 2.20
N VAL A 169 -4.79 12.68 2.81
CA VAL A 169 -4.82 12.86 4.27
C VAL A 169 -5.67 14.05 4.67
N GLY A 170 -6.61 13.81 5.58
CA GLY A 170 -7.45 14.83 6.19
C GLY A 170 -6.74 15.64 7.29
N ALA A 171 -7.53 16.50 7.94
CA ALA A 171 -7.14 17.24 9.13
C ALA A 171 -6.64 16.30 10.26
N PRO A 172 -5.64 16.75 11.05
CA PRO A 172 -5.16 16.00 12.20
C PRO A 172 -6.20 15.93 13.32
N ALA A 173 -6.27 14.79 14.01
CA ALA A 173 -7.05 14.57 15.21
C ALA A 173 -6.18 13.94 16.31
N SER A 174 -6.54 14.16 17.57
CA SER A 174 -5.84 13.54 18.69
C SER A 174 -6.00 12.03 18.64
N SER A 175 -4.92 11.29 18.93
CA SER A 175 -4.97 9.84 19.18
C SER A 175 -5.41 9.51 20.61
N HIS A 176 -5.43 10.51 21.51
CA HIS A 176 -5.68 10.31 22.94
C HIS A 176 -7.17 10.21 23.24
N GLY A 177 -7.55 9.19 24.02
CA GLY A 177 -8.95 8.96 24.41
C GLY A 177 -9.86 8.45 23.28
N VAL A 178 -9.29 8.09 22.13
CA VAL A 178 -10.04 7.51 21.00
C VAL A 178 -10.19 6.00 21.20
N ASP A 179 -11.43 5.52 21.15
CA ASP A 179 -11.74 4.09 21.03
C ASP A 179 -11.67 3.69 19.54
N PHE A 180 -10.46 3.35 19.08
CA PHE A 180 -10.22 2.97 17.68
C PHE A 180 -11.06 1.77 17.22
N PRO A 181 -11.22 0.69 18.00
CA PRO A 181 -12.14 -0.41 17.65
C PRO A 181 -13.60 0.02 17.44
N ALA A 182 -14.05 1.09 18.10
CA ALA A 182 -15.41 1.62 17.98
C ALA A 182 -15.54 2.77 16.96
N CYS A 183 -14.46 3.15 16.27
CA CYS A 183 -14.52 4.19 15.25
C CYS A 183 -15.38 3.73 14.06
N GLU A 184 -16.37 4.56 13.71
CA GLU A 184 -17.21 4.37 12.53
C GLU A 184 -16.73 5.26 11.39
N VAL A 185 -16.82 4.74 10.17
CA VAL A 185 -16.47 5.46 8.96
C VAL A 185 -17.70 5.52 8.06
N ILE A 186 -18.09 6.74 7.68
CA ILE A 186 -19.15 6.99 6.71
C ILE A 186 -18.47 7.47 5.43
N VAL A 187 -18.65 6.73 4.35
CA VAL A 187 -18.13 7.07 3.02
C VAL A 187 -19.30 7.48 2.16
N GLU A 188 -19.17 8.59 1.44
CA GLU A 188 -20.13 9.00 0.42
C GLU A 188 -19.46 9.18 -0.94
N LYS A 189 -20.12 8.72 -2.00
CA LYS A 189 -19.75 8.94 -3.39
C LYS A 189 -20.91 9.61 -4.12
N ASN A 190 -20.68 10.84 -4.59
CA ASN A 190 -21.69 11.65 -5.31
C ASN A 190 -22.98 11.84 -4.48
N GLY A 191 -22.83 12.11 -3.19
CA GLY A 191 -23.94 12.34 -2.25
C GLY A 191 -24.74 11.08 -1.90
N ARG A 192 -24.11 9.90 -1.99
CA ARG A 192 -24.72 8.61 -1.66
C ARG A 192 -23.73 7.75 -0.88
N PRO A 193 -24.18 6.99 0.14
CA PRO A 193 -23.35 5.98 0.79
C PRO A 193 -22.77 4.95 -0.20
#